data_AF-F0XTN6-F1
#
_entry.id   AF-F0XTN6-F1
#
_cell.length_a   1.000
_cell.length_b   1.000
_cell.length_c   1.000
_cell.angle_alpha   90.00
_cell.angle_beta   90.00
_cell.angle_gamma   90.00
#
_symmetry.space_group_name_H-M   'P 1'
#
loop_
_entity.id
_entity.type
_entity.pdbx_description
1 polymer ?
#
loop_
_entity_poly.entity_id
_entity_poly.type
_entity_poly.pdbx_seq_one_letter_code
_entity_poly.pdbx_strand_id
1 'polypeptide(L)'
;MVIPWGTIQSLLLFFGPLLLPRAIALYRSVQAAAARQQQQQQQQAGGPRDVEGTHRLRWRAAAVLAVLAAAAVKGFWRAGVLGGSVVSPLAENIFVATASRLQTPTDVLFTRLAARRPGRLLTAADEALRARLVSLDSRLLYLQFGPDVLVGCPFCADGGDGSNGSSSSSSSTTAYLCYALVDLAAQHLTTLVLIALATSPLVVLGRRGGGGRASGSGAPGSDRTDLAYDLAAARTRRWRTPATVATLLLAAADMALLATYNHQANARATRLADLDCFFWTMQRVRGLVSGLLLGGLGLLLYCAVSGWAPNRPAGPLLRLFLFGPLPAESPAERITTTARALATTRSRLNAAAIVKNTALRDVELRARTQAYWAREVALVAEAMEERDVIEGINDALENRLDMRQIEHDADVYVQNVVPLRGGSERSEGGDAGA
;
A
#
# COMPACT_ATOMS: atom_id res chain seq x y z
N MET A 1 -22.63 -19.48 -7.63
CA MET A 1 -23.83 -18.91 -8.26
C MET A 1 -23.34 -17.95 -9.35
N VAL A 2 -23.29 -18.41 -10.61
CA VAL A 2 -22.73 -17.63 -11.72
C VAL A 2 -23.90 -16.91 -12.38
N ILE A 3 -23.88 -15.58 -12.38
CA ILE A 3 -24.97 -14.77 -12.97
C ILE A 3 -24.97 -15.06 -14.47
N PRO A 4 -26.04 -15.63 -15.05
CA PRO A 4 -26.07 -15.96 -16.46
C PRO A 4 -26.06 -14.68 -17.29
N TRP A 5 -25.31 -14.69 -18.40
CA TRP A 5 -25.11 -13.54 -19.30
C TRP A 5 -26.43 -12.85 -19.71
N GLY A 6 -27.51 -13.61 -19.87
CA GLY A 6 -28.85 -13.06 -20.16
C GLY A 6 -29.38 -12.11 -19.08
N THR A 7 -29.01 -12.31 -17.80
CA THR A 7 -29.39 -11.41 -16.69
C THR A 7 -28.60 -10.11 -16.73
N ILE A 8 -27.33 -10.19 -17.13
CA ILE A 8 -26.47 -9.02 -17.30
C ILE A 8 -26.96 -8.20 -18.50
N GLN A 9 -27.36 -8.88 -19.60
CA GLN A 9 -27.91 -8.25 -20.79
C GLN A 9 -29.25 -7.56 -20.52
N SER A 10 -30.16 -8.20 -19.76
CA SER A 10 -31.43 -7.58 -19.39
C SER A 10 -31.26 -6.41 -18.41
N LEU A 11 -30.33 -6.52 -17.44
CA LEU A 11 -29.94 -5.41 -16.56
C LEU A 11 -29.36 -4.23 -17.34
N LEU A 12 -28.49 -4.48 -18.32
CA LEU A 12 -27.90 -3.43 -19.16
C LEU A 12 -28.91 -2.79 -20.12
N LEU A 13 -29.86 -3.55 -20.65
CA LEU A 13 -30.93 -3.00 -21.49
C LEU A 13 -31.91 -2.16 -20.68
N PHE A 14 -32.25 -2.60 -19.47
CA PHE A 14 -33.23 -1.92 -18.63
C PHE A 14 -32.65 -0.70 -17.90
N PHE A 15 -31.45 -0.82 -17.32
CA PHE A 15 -30.81 0.26 -16.56
C PHE A 15 -29.77 1.05 -17.37
N GLY A 16 -29.38 0.59 -18.56
CA GLY A 16 -28.44 1.28 -19.45
C GLY A 16 -28.82 2.74 -19.72
N PRO A 17 -30.06 3.07 -20.10
CA PRO A 17 -30.47 4.45 -20.35
C PRO A 17 -30.36 5.36 -19.11
N LEU A 18 -30.44 4.81 -17.90
CA LEU A 18 -30.37 5.54 -16.64
C LEU A 18 -28.93 5.67 -16.10
N LEU A 19 -28.14 4.59 -16.22
CA LEU A 19 -26.77 4.50 -15.69
C LEU A 19 -25.72 5.09 -16.63
N LEU A 20 -25.89 4.95 -17.94
CA LEU A 20 -24.95 5.45 -18.95
C LEU A 20 -24.72 6.97 -18.87
N PRO A 21 -25.74 7.84 -18.76
CA PRO A 21 -25.51 9.29 -18.64
C PRO A 21 -24.82 9.66 -17.32
N ARG A 22 -25.09 8.96 -16.22
CA ARG A 22 -24.42 9.16 -14.91
C ARG A 22 -22.96 8.70 -14.95
N ALA A 23 -22.67 7.57 -15.60
CA ALA A 23 -21.31 7.09 -15.81
C ALA A 23 -20.50 8.03 -16.71
N ILE A 24 -21.11 8.56 -17.79
CA ILE A 24 -20.48 9.56 -18.66
C ILE A 24 -20.24 10.87 -17.89
N ALA A 25 -21.17 11.31 -17.04
CA ALA A 25 -20.99 12.50 -16.21
C ALA A 25 -19.86 12.34 -15.18
N LEU A 26 -19.77 11.17 -14.54
CA LEU A 26 -18.66 10.83 -13.64
C LEU A 26 -17.32 10.74 -14.39
N TYR A 27 -17.32 10.15 -15.58
CA TYR A 27 -16.12 10.08 -16.42
C TYR A 27 -15.66 11.49 -16.83
N ARG A 28 -16.58 12.35 -17.28
CA ARG A 28 -16.29 13.75 -17.65
C ARG A 28 -15.86 14.60 -16.45
N SER A 29 -16.42 14.39 -15.26
CA SER A 29 -16.02 15.13 -14.06
C SER A 29 -14.62 14.76 -13.58
N VAL A 30 -14.26 13.47 -13.65
CA VAL A 30 -12.89 12.99 -13.37
C VAL A 30 -11.91 13.55 -14.42
N GLN A 31 -12.30 13.58 -15.69
CA GLN A 31 -11.46 14.15 -16.76
C GLN A 31 -11.27 15.66 -16.61
N ALA A 32 -12.32 16.40 -16.27
CA ALA A 32 -12.25 17.84 -16.00
C ALA A 32 -11.41 18.17 -14.76
N ALA A 33 -11.46 17.35 -13.71
CA ALA A 33 -10.60 17.48 -12.54
C ALA A 33 -9.11 17.25 -12.88
N ALA A 34 -8.81 16.26 -13.74
CA ALA A 34 -7.45 16.00 -14.21
C ALA A 34 -6.90 17.15 -15.09
N ALA A 35 -7.73 17.73 -15.96
CA ALA A 35 -7.34 18.88 -16.80
C ALA A 35 -7.04 20.15 -15.98
N ARG A 36 -7.84 20.42 -14.93
CA ARG A 36 -7.59 21.54 -14.00
C ARG A 36 -6.27 21.39 -13.23
N GLN A 37 -5.91 20.17 -12.84
CA GLN A 37 -4.62 19.89 -12.21
C GLN A 37 -3.44 20.09 -13.16
N GLN A 38 -3.59 19.74 -14.45
CA GLN A 38 -2.55 19.99 -15.46
C GLN A 38 -2.35 21.49 -15.73
N GLN A 39 -3.42 22.28 -15.81
CA GLN A 39 -3.32 23.73 -15.94
C GLN A 39 -2.64 24.40 -14.72
N GLN A 40 -2.96 23.94 -13.50
CA GLN A 40 -2.27 24.43 -12.29
C GLN A 40 -0.78 24.05 -12.26
N GLN A 41 -0.41 22.88 -12.79
CA GLN A 41 1.00 22.47 -12.89
C GLN A 41 1.77 23.28 -13.95
N GLN A 42 1.16 23.60 -15.09
CA GLN A 42 1.79 24.41 -16.14
C GLN A 42 2.00 25.86 -15.72
N GLN A 43 1.05 26.46 -14.98
CA GLN A 43 1.20 27.82 -14.45
C GLN A 43 2.30 27.94 -13.38
N GLN A 44 2.74 26.84 -12.78
CA GLN A 44 3.76 26.82 -11.73
C GLN A 44 5.15 26.35 -12.20
N ALA A 45 5.33 26.02 -13.48
CA ALA A 45 6.59 25.49 -14.02
C ALA A 45 7.59 26.59 -14.49
N GLY A 46 7.28 27.87 -14.27
CA GLY A 46 8.06 29.02 -14.76
C GLY A 46 9.09 29.62 -13.78
N GLY A 47 9.65 28.86 -12.83
CA GLY A 47 10.65 29.36 -11.87
C GLY A 47 12.03 28.67 -12.00
N PRO A 48 13.15 29.39 -11.82
CA PRO A 48 14.50 28.84 -12.00
C PRO A 48 14.79 27.70 -11.03
N ARG A 49 15.51 26.70 -11.55
CA ARG A 49 15.78 25.40 -10.94
C ARG A 49 17.00 25.46 -10.02
N ASP A 50 16.78 25.55 -8.71
CA ASP A 50 17.84 25.26 -7.72
C ASP A 50 17.89 23.75 -7.43
N VAL A 51 18.81 23.07 -8.12
CA VAL A 51 19.01 21.60 -8.13
C VAL A 51 20.20 21.23 -7.27
N GLU A 52 20.13 21.47 -5.96
CA GLU A 52 21.19 21.00 -5.04
C GLU A 52 20.63 19.99 -4.02
N GLY A 53 19.41 20.22 -3.52
CA GLY A 53 18.76 19.35 -2.52
C GLY A 53 18.09 18.07 -3.07
N THR A 54 17.77 18.03 -4.37
CA THR A 54 17.03 16.91 -4.99
C THR A 54 17.92 15.73 -5.37
N HIS A 55 19.23 15.93 -5.56
CA HIS A 55 20.15 14.86 -5.94
C HIS A 55 20.37 13.86 -4.79
N ARG A 56 20.40 14.34 -3.53
CA ARG A 56 20.59 13.50 -2.33
C ARG A 56 19.39 12.57 -2.04
N LEU A 57 18.18 13.02 -2.36
CA LEU A 57 16.97 12.21 -2.22
C LEU A 57 16.91 11.09 -3.29
N ARG A 58 17.44 11.37 -4.50
CA ARG A 58 17.40 10.46 -5.65
C ARG A 58 18.34 9.27 -5.51
N TRP A 59 19.54 9.44 -4.94
CA TRP A 59 20.47 8.30 -4.79
C TRP A 59 20.01 7.27 -3.77
N ARG A 60 19.35 7.69 -2.66
CA ARG A 60 18.86 6.75 -1.63
C ARG A 60 17.72 5.90 -2.16
N ALA A 61 16.75 6.53 -2.82
CA ALA A 61 15.68 5.82 -3.49
C ALA A 61 16.24 4.88 -4.57
N ALA A 62 17.22 5.32 -5.36
CA ALA A 62 17.90 4.47 -6.34
C ALA A 62 18.64 3.29 -5.68
N ALA A 63 19.32 3.50 -4.55
CA ALA A 63 20.01 2.44 -3.81
C ALA A 63 19.04 1.39 -3.27
N VAL A 64 17.91 1.81 -2.67
CA VAL A 64 16.87 0.88 -2.20
C VAL A 64 16.28 0.07 -3.36
N LEU A 65 15.99 0.73 -4.49
CA LEU A 65 15.50 0.06 -5.69
C LEU A 65 16.54 -0.91 -6.28
N ALA A 66 17.82 -0.54 -6.26
CA ALA A 66 18.90 -1.41 -6.69
C ALA A 66 19.02 -2.65 -5.78
N VAL A 67 18.87 -2.49 -4.46
CA VAL A 67 18.85 -3.61 -3.50
C VAL A 67 17.66 -4.54 -3.77
N LEU A 68 16.46 -4.00 -3.99
CA LEU A 68 15.28 -4.81 -4.35
C LEU A 68 15.45 -5.52 -5.70
N ALA A 69 15.98 -4.82 -6.71
CA ALA A 69 16.27 -5.39 -8.01
C ALA A 69 17.30 -6.51 -7.92
N ALA A 70 18.39 -6.32 -7.17
CA ALA A 70 19.40 -7.34 -6.92
C ALA A 70 18.80 -8.55 -6.17
N ALA A 71 17.93 -8.32 -5.18
CA ALA A 71 17.24 -9.39 -4.47
C ALA A 71 16.26 -10.16 -5.38
N ALA A 72 15.54 -9.47 -6.26
CA ALA A 72 14.66 -10.08 -7.25
C ALA A 72 15.47 -10.91 -8.27
N VAL A 73 16.56 -10.36 -8.80
CA VAL A 73 17.51 -11.06 -9.67
C VAL A 73 18.08 -12.30 -8.98
N LYS A 74 18.48 -12.21 -7.71
CA LYS A 74 18.91 -13.37 -6.91
C LYS A 74 17.81 -14.44 -6.82
N GLY A 75 16.55 -14.02 -6.66
CA GLY A 75 15.39 -14.92 -6.66
C GLY A 75 15.21 -15.65 -8.00
N PHE A 76 15.23 -14.90 -9.12
CA PHE A 76 15.12 -15.47 -10.47
C PHE A 76 16.32 -16.35 -10.85
N TRP A 77 17.51 -16.00 -10.37
CA TRP A 77 18.71 -16.82 -10.53
C TRP A 77 18.60 -18.13 -9.76
N ARG A 78 18.14 -18.08 -8.48
CA ARG A 78 17.79 -19.29 -7.71
C ARG A 78 16.70 -20.13 -8.37
N ALA A 79 15.77 -19.50 -9.09
CA ALA A 79 14.74 -20.20 -9.84
C ALA A 79 15.22 -20.87 -11.13
N GLY A 80 16.46 -20.62 -11.55
CA GLY A 80 17.01 -21.08 -12.83
C GLY A 80 16.42 -20.37 -14.05
N VAL A 81 15.70 -19.25 -13.86
CA VAL A 81 15.04 -18.50 -14.94
C VAL A 81 16.03 -17.66 -15.74
N LEU A 82 17.07 -17.13 -15.09
CA LEU A 82 18.07 -16.26 -15.72
C LEU A 82 19.16 -17.03 -16.50
N GLY A 83 18.87 -18.27 -16.90
CA GLY A 83 19.54 -18.99 -17.99
C GLY A 83 21.06 -18.83 -18.07
N GLY A 84 21.80 -19.55 -17.23
CA GLY A 84 23.25 -19.65 -17.38
C GLY A 84 23.79 -20.86 -16.62
N SER A 85 24.50 -21.74 -17.34
CA SER A 85 25.29 -22.86 -16.77
C SER A 85 26.46 -22.41 -15.89
N VAL A 86 26.58 -21.11 -15.61
CA VAL A 86 27.70 -20.51 -14.88
C VAL A 86 27.41 -20.55 -13.38
N VAL A 87 27.08 -21.73 -12.85
CA VAL A 87 26.71 -21.98 -11.44
C VAL A 87 25.28 -21.51 -11.14
N SER A 88 24.29 -22.40 -11.27
CA SER A 88 23.09 -22.23 -10.41
C SER A 88 23.51 -22.61 -8.99
N PRO A 89 23.08 -21.88 -7.94
CA PRO A 89 23.37 -22.24 -6.55
C PRO A 89 22.51 -23.42 -6.09
N LEU A 90 21.69 -23.99 -6.98
CA LEU A 90 20.96 -25.22 -6.69
C LEU A 90 22.01 -26.32 -6.56
N ALA A 91 22.07 -26.93 -5.37
CA ALA A 91 22.78 -28.18 -5.20
C ALA A 91 22.31 -29.15 -6.31
N GLU A 92 23.25 -29.67 -7.10
CA GLU A 92 22.91 -30.59 -8.18
C GLU A 92 22.27 -31.85 -7.59
N ASN A 93 21.15 -32.29 -8.15
CA ASN A 93 20.59 -33.58 -7.76
C ASN A 93 21.51 -34.69 -8.23
N ILE A 94 22.06 -35.48 -7.31
CA ILE A 94 23.06 -36.52 -7.61
C ILE A 94 22.47 -37.65 -8.47
N PHE A 95 21.19 -37.98 -8.31
CA PHE A 95 20.52 -38.99 -9.13
C PHE A 95 20.33 -38.51 -10.57
N VAL A 96 19.98 -37.23 -10.75
CA VAL A 96 19.86 -36.60 -12.09
C VAL A 96 21.25 -36.41 -12.72
N ALA A 97 22.24 -36.00 -11.93
CA ALA A 97 23.62 -35.81 -12.39
C ALA A 97 24.31 -37.14 -12.75
N THR A 98 23.97 -38.25 -12.12
CA THR A 98 24.56 -39.55 -12.48
C THR A 98 23.68 -40.39 -13.39
N ALA A 99 22.50 -39.87 -13.78
CA ALA A 99 21.45 -40.60 -14.48
C ALA A 99 21.14 -41.98 -13.83
N SER A 100 21.20 -42.05 -12.50
CA SER A 100 21.06 -43.30 -11.74
C SER A 100 19.65 -43.44 -11.16
N ARG A 101 19.22 -44.69 -10.94
CA ARG A 101 17.91 -44.99 -10.34
C ARG A 101 17.99 -44.88 -8.81
N LEU A 102 16.85 -44.65 -8.16
CA LEU A 102 16.79 -44.54 -6.70
C LEU A 102 17.28 -45.80 -5.97
N GLN A 103 17.18 -46.98 -6.61
CA GLN A 103 17.63 -48.27 -6.06
C GLN A 103 19.10 -48.61 -6.36
N THR A 104 19.83 -47.77 -7.11
CA THR A 104 21.24 -48.04 -7.45
C THR A 104 22.10 -48.15 -6.16
N PRO A 105 22.98 -49.16 -6.02
CA PRO A 105 23.84 -49.27 -4.85
C PRO A 105 24.67 -48.00 -4.60
N THR A 106 24.87 -47.63 -3.33
CA THR A 106 25.50 -46.36 -2.94
C THR A 106 26.91 -46.23 -3.53
N ASP A 107 27.71 -47.30 -3.52
CA ASP A 107 29.07 -47.27 -4.08
C ASP A 107 29.08 -47.02 -5.60
N VAL A 108 28.15 -47.62 -6.33
CA VAL A 108 28.00 -47.41 -7.79
C VAL A 108 27.56 -45.97 -8.08
N LEU A 109 26.70 -45.40 -7.24
CA LEU A 109 26.26 -44.02 -7.37
C LEU A 109 27.42 -43.04 -7.20
N PHE A 110 28.21 -43.21 -6.13
CA PHE A 110 29.33 -42.30 -5.81
C PHE A 110 30.55 -42.50 -6.70
N THR A 111 30.78 -43.70 -7.24
CA THR A 111 31.81 -43.90 -8.29
C THR A 111 31.45 -43.19 -9.59
N ARG A 112 30.18 -43.23 -10.00
CA ARG A 112 29.68 -42.44 -11.15
C ARG A 112 29.73 -40.94 -10.88
N LEU A 113 29.41 -40.50 -9.67
CA LEU A 113 29.51 -39.10 -9.26
C LEU A 113 30.97 -38.63 -9.34
N ALA A 114 31.91 -39.39 -8.79
CA ALA A 114 33.34 -39.11 -8.86
C ALA A 114 33.78 -38.94 -10.32
N ALA A 115 33.35 -39.81 -11.24
CA ALA A 115 33.66 -39.70 -12.66
C ALA A 115 33.17 -38.39 -13.32
N ARG A 116 32.12 -37.75 -12.77
CA ARG A 116 31.56 -36.48 -13.27
C ARG A 116 32.18 -35.24 -12.60
N ARG A 117 32.89 -35.40 -11.48
CA ARG A 117 33.57 -34.31 -10.76
C ARG A 117 34.94 -33.99 -11.37
N PRO A 118 35.40 -32.73 -11.26
CA PRO A 118 36.75 -32.36 -11.69
C PRO A 118 37.79 -33.18 -10.90
N GLY A 119 38.76 -33.77 -11.60
CA GLY A 119 39.83 -34.55 -10.97
C GLY A 119 39.42 -35.96 -10.48
N ARG A 120 38.21 -36.44 -10.80
CA ARG A 120 37.69 -37.76 -10.36
C ARG A 120 37.68 -37.99 -8.84
N LEU A 121 37.65 -36.90 -8.07
CA LEU A 121 37.68 -36.93 -6.61
C LEU A 121 36.31 -36.54 -6.06
N LEU A 122 35.92 -37.21 -4.98
CA LEU A 122 34.73 -36.86 -4.21
C LEU A 122 35.05 -35.65 -3.34
N THR A 123 34.11 -34.71 -3.23
CA THR A 123 34.25 -33.61 -2.28
C THR A 123 33.94 -34.07 -0.85
N ALA A 124 34.44 -33.37 0.17
CA ALA A 124 34.13 -33.69 1.57
C ALA A 124 32.60 -33.70 1.85
N ALA A 125 31.84 -32.86 1.13
CA ALA A 125 30.38 -32.86 1.19
C ALA A 125 29.77 -34.12 0.53
N ASP A 126 30.30 -34.57 -0.61
CA ASP A 126 29.87 -35.81 -1.26
C ASP A 126 30.18 -37.04 -0.36
N GLU A 127 31.33 -37.04 0.33
CA GLU A 127 31.70 -38.10 1.28
C GLU A 127 30.80 -38.14 2.52
N ALA A 128 30.50 -36.97 3.10
CA ALA A 128 29.56 -36.86 4.20
C ALA A 128 28.15 -37.31 3.80
N LEU A 129 27.74 -37.02 2.57
CA LEU A 129 26.47 -37.49 2.03
C LEU A 129 26.48 -39.00 1.75
N ARG A 130 27.60 -39.56 1.30
CA ARG A 130 27.75 -41.01 1.09
C ARG A 130 27.50 -41.80 2.37
N ALA A 131 27.99 -41.30 3.51
CA ALA A 131 27.76 -41.91 4.81
C ALA A 131 26.27 -41.94 5.22
N ARG A 132 25.45 -41.01 4.70
CA ARG A 132 24.02 -40.89 5.03
C ARG A 132 23.10 -41.64 4.08
N LEU A 133 23.48 -41.84 2.81
CA LEU A 133 22.63 -42.46 1.77
C LEU A 133 22.70 -44.00 1.74
N VAL A 134 22.64 -44.64 2.90
CA VAL A 134 22.75 -46.11 3.02
C VAL A 134 21.41 -46.80 2.78
N SER A 135 20.31 -46.25 3.32
CA SER A 135 18.98 -46.86 3.25
C SER A 135 18.11 -46.24 2.15
N LEU A 136 17.10 -46.97 1.67
CA LEU A 136 16.12 -46.40 0.74
C LEU A 136 15.37 -45.21 1.36
N ASP A 137 15.05 -45.27 2.65
CA ASP A 137 14.36 -44.19 3.37
C ASP A 137 15.19 -42.89 3.42
N SER A 138 16.50 -42.99 3.69
CA SER A 138 17.42 -41.84 3.64
C SER A 138 17.48 -41.18 2.26
N ARG A 139 17.30 -41.95 1.20
CA ARG A 139 17.25 -41.44 -0.19
C ARG A 139 15.92 -40.77 -0.50
N LEU A 140 14.82 -41.20 0.11
CA LEU A 140 13.52 -40.51 0.00
C LEU A 140 13.56 -39.17 0.74
N LEU A 141 14.13 -39.15 1.96
CA LEU A 141 14.34 -37.94 2.74
C LEU A 141 15.26 -36.94 2.03
N TYR A 142 16.29 -37.42 1.32
CA TYR A 142 17.13 -36.59 0.45
C TYR A 142 16.33 -35.87 -0.64
N LEU A 143 15.32 -36.51 -1.23
CA LEU A 143 14.49 -35.89 -2.28
C LEU A 143 13.52 -34.84 -1.73
N GLN A 144 13.11 -34.99 -0.46
CA GLN A 144 12.22 -34.05 0.22
C GLN A 144 12.97 -32.84 0.78
N PHE A 145 14.06 -33.06 1.54
CA PHE A 145 14.75 -32.03 2.31
C PHE A 145 16.05 -31.53 1.68
N GLY A 146 16.64 -32.29 0.74
CA GLY A 146 17.87 -31.93 0.05
C GLY A 146 19.17 -32.37 0.76
N PRO A 147 20.34 -32.12 0.15
CA PRO A 147 21.65 -32.55 0.66
C PRO A 147 22.06 -31.87 1.97
N ASP A 148 21.86 -30.55 2.07
CA ASP A 148 22.37 -29.75 3.18
C ASP A 148 21.71 -30.14 4.51
N VAL A 149 20.39 -30.37 4.50
CA VAL A 149 19.64 -30.82 5.67
C VAL A 149 20.05 -32.23 6.09
N LEU A 150 20.31 -33.11 5.13
CA LEU A 150 20.65 -34.52 5.40
C LEU A 150 22.04 -34.65 6.03
N VAL A 151 23.00 -33.81 5.62
CA VAL A 151 24.37 -33.80 6.15
C VAL A 151 24.50 -32.91 7.39
N GLY A 152 23.83 -31.76 7.41
CA GLY A 152 23.99 -30.71 8.41
C GLY A 152 23.18 -30.90 9.69
N CYS A 153 22.23 -31.84 9.73
CA CYS A 153 21.43 -32.07 10.92
C CYS A 153 22.19 -32.90 11.99
N PRO A 154 22.53 -32.32 13.16
CA PRO A 154 23.30 -33.01 14.18
C PRO A 154 22.46 -34.03 14.98
N PHE A 155 21.16 -33.78 15.15
CA PHE A 155 20.27 -34.62 15.95
C PHE A 155 19.41 -35.59 15.14
N CYS A 156 19.52 -35.59 13.81
CA CYS A 156 18.75 -36.48 12.95
C CYS A 156 19.41 -37.87 12.78
N ALA A 157 20.60 -38.07 13.35
CA ALA A 157 21.37 -39.32 13.26
C ALA A 157 21.18 -40.26 14.48
N ASP A 158 20.76 -39.72 15.63
CA ASP A 158 21.07 -40.31 16.94
C ASP A 158 19.83 -40.67 17.77
N GLY A 159 18.79 -41.20 17.14
CA GLY A 159 17.72 -41.92 17.85
C GLY A 159 17.53 -43.29 17.21
N GLY A 160 17.93 -44.42 17.78
CA GLY A 160 18.28 -44.74 19.14
C GLY A 160 18.08 -46.25 19.26
N ASP A 161 18.89 -46.87 20.11
CA ASP A 161 18.93 -48.26 20.55
C ASP A 161 17.67 -49.13 20.30
N GLY A 162 17.88 -50.37 19.88
CA GLY A 162 16.87 -51.35 19.46
C GLY A 162 15.97 -51.92 20.58
N SER A 163 15.49 -51.08 21.49
CA SER A 163 14.58 -51.48 22.57
C SER A 163 13.35 -50.57 22.60
N ASN A 164 12.44 -50.79 21.66
CA ASN A 164 10.98 -50.66 21.74
C ASN A 164 10.44 -50.49 20.32
N GLY A 165 10.23 -51.64 19.66
CA GLY A 165 9.67 -51.71 18.33
C GLY A 165 8.20 -51.34 18.33
N SER A 166 7.89 -50.09 17.96
CA SER A 166 6.72 -49.70 17.17
C SER A 166 6.65 -48.17 17.05
N SER A 167 6.38 -47.66 15.85
CA SER A 167 6.02 -46.27 15.48
C SER A 167 7.10 -45.17 15.29
N SER A 168 8.37 -45.49 15.02
CA SER A 168 9.48 -44.50 14.99
C SER A 168 9.80 -43.82 13.64
N SER A 169 9.19 -44.18 12.49
CA SER A 169 9.50 -43.50 11.20
C SER A 169 8.96 -42.06 11.10
N SER A 170 7.91 -41.74 11.87
CA SER A 170 7.39 -40.39 11.97
C SER A 170 8.35 -39.47 12.74
N SER A 171 9.00 -39.99 13.79
CA SER A 171 9.88 -39.22 14.67
C SER A 171 11.17 -38.77 13.98
N SER A 172 11.74 -39.60 13.11
CA SER A 172 12.91 -39.22 12.30
C SER A 172 12.55 -38.15 11.27
N THR A 173 11.42 -38.29 10.58
CA THR A 173 10.93 -37.30 9.60
C THR A 173 10.67 -35.94 10.25
N THR A 174 10.09 -35.91 11.45
CA THR A 174 9.85 -34.66 12.19
C THR A 174 11.14 -33.95 12.59
N ALA A 175 12.20 -34.68 12.92
CA ALA A 175 13.50 -34.07 13.25
C ALA A 175 14.10 -33.35 12.03
N TYR A 176 14.10 -34.00 10.86
CA TYR A 176 14.53 -33.36 9.61
C TYR A 176 13.64 -32.17 9.23
N LEU A 177 12.32 -32.28 9.43
CA LEU A 177 11.39 -31.19 9.20
C LEU A 177 11.70 -29.99 10.09
N CYS A 178 11.89 -30.19 11.40
CA CYS A 178 12.22 -29.10 12.32
C CYS A 178 13.50 -28.37 11.92
N TYR A 179 14.55 -29.09 11.52
CA TYR A 179 15.78 -28.48 11.02
C TYR A 179 15.54 -27.70 9.72
N ALA A 180 14.86 -28.31 8.74
CA ALA A 180 14.55 -27.68 7.46
C ALA A 180 13.66 -26.44 7.59
N LEU A 181 12.76 -26.42 8.58
CA LEU A 181 11.88 -25.28 8.86
C LEU A 181 12.67 -24.04 9.31
N VAL A 182 13.79 -24.21 10.00
CA VAL A 182 14.64 -23.07 10.41
C VAL A 182 15.26 -22.40 9.18
N ASP A 183 15.84 -23.19 8.27
CA ASP A 183 16.40 -22.68 7.01
C ASP A 183 15.33 -22.06 6.11
N LEU A 184 14.15 -22.68 6.05
CA LEU A 184 13.00 -22.16 5.31
C LEU A 184 12.52 -20.82 5.89
N ALA A 185 12.36 -20.75 7.21
CA ALA A 185 11.95 -19.54 7.91
C ALA A 185 12.97 -18.41 7.75
N ALA A 186 14.27 -18.71 7.84
CA ALA A 186 15.34 -17.74 7.63
C ALA A 186 15.22 -17.06 6.25
N GLN A 187 14.91 -17.82 5.20
CA GLN A 187 14.70 -17.25 3.87
C GLN A 187 13.51 -16.29 3.81
N HIS A 188 12.36 -16.63 4.39
CA HIS A 188 11.20 -15.73 4.40
C HIS A 188 11.41 -14.51 5.31
N LEU A 189 12.11 -14.67 6.42
CA LEU A 189 12.50 -13.57 7.31
C LEU A 189 13.37 -12.55 6.58
N THR A 190 14.35 -12.99 5.78
CA THR A 190 15.16 -12.04 4.97
C THR A 190 14.30 -11.25 4.00
N THR A 191 13.28 -11.89 3.40
CA THR A 191 12.33 -11.22 2.49
C THR A 191 11.47 -10.20 3.25
N LEU A 192 10.96 -10.54 4.44
CA LEU A 192 10.21 -9.62 5.29
C LEU A 192 11.05 -8.40 5.71
N VAL A 193 12.32 -8.61 6.08
CA VAL A 193 13.25 -7.53 6.43
C VAL A 193 13.48 -6.60 5.24
N LEU A 194 13.68 -7.15 4.04
CA LEU A 194 13.82 -6.34 2.81
C LEU A 194 12.58 -5.51 2.53
N ILE A 195 11.38 -6.08 2.67
CA ILE A 195 10.12 -5.34 2.50
C ILE A 195 9.98 -4.24 3.57
N ALA A 196 10.31 -4.54 4.82
CA ALA A 196 10.23 -3.57 5.91
C ALA A 196 11.18 -2.38 5.70
N LEU A 197 12.40 -2.64 5.25
CA LEU A 197 13.38 -1.61 4.89
C LEU A 197 12.94 -0.80 3.66
N ALA A 198 12.49 -1.49 2.61
CA ALA A 198 12.07 -0.87 1.36
C ALA A 198 10.79 -0.01 1.48
N THR A 199 9.92 -0.32 2.44
CA THR A 199 8.70 0.45 2.67
C THR A 199 8.85 1.49 3.78
N SER A 200 10.03 1.57 4.42
CA SER A 200 10.33 2.58 5.42
C SER A 200 10.62 3.92 4.76
N PRO A 201 9.83 4.97 5.02
CA PRO A 201 10.05 6.30 4.42
C PRO A 201 11.40 6.89 4.85
N LEU A 202 11.90 6.54 6.03
CA LEU A 202 13.20 7.00 6.51
C LEU A 202 14.36 6.42 5.69
N VAL A 203 14.24 5.17 5.25
CA VAL A 203 15.27 4.48 4.46
C VAL A 203 15.22 4.93 2.99
N VAL A 204 14.01 5.03 2.43
CA VAL A 204 13.81 5.40 1.02
C VAL A 204 13.99 6.89 0.76
N LEU A 205 13.38 7.72 1.59
CA LEU A 205 13.30 9.17 1.40
C LEU A 205 14.20 9.95 2.38
N GLY A 206 14.83 9.29 3.35
CA GLY A 206 15.64 9.97 4.36
C GLY A 206 14.81 10.69 5.43
N ARG A 207 15.51 11.41 6.31
CA ARG A 207 14.88 12.28 7.31
C ARG A 207 14.21 13.44 6.59
N ARG A 208 12.96 13.74 6.95
CA ARG A 208 12.27 14.97 6.55
C ARG A 208 13.21 16.14 6.83
N GLY A 209 13.43 17.01 5.84
CA GLY A 209 14.30 18.17 5.97
C GLY A 209 13.87 18.97 7.19
N GLY A 210 14.66 18.94 8.25
CA GLY A 210 14.43 19.81 9.40
C GLY A 210 14.79 21.21 8.96
N GLY A 211 13.82 21.94 8.41
CA GLY A 211 13.90 23.40 8.38
C GLY A 211 14.21 23.85 9.81
N GLY A 212 15.36 24.50 9.98
CA GLY A 212 15.78 25.00 11.28
C GLY A 212 14.63 25.77 11.92
N ARG A 213 14.41 25.54 13.22
CA ARG A 213 13.46 26.28 14.05
C ARG A 213 13.94 27.71 14.32
N ALA A 214 14.55 28.37 13.34
CA ALA A 214 15.09 29.71 13.48
C ALA A 214 14.75 30.53 12.23
N SER A 215 14.04 31.63 12.49
CA SER A 215 13.67 32.73 11.59
C SER A 215 12.37 32.54 10.79
N GLY A 216 11.36 33.32 11.18
CA GLY A 216 10.04 33.42 10.57
C GLY A 216 10.01 34.10 9.20
N SER A 217 10.88 33.71 8.27
CA SER A 217 10.73 34.05 6.86
C SER A 217 10.13 32.85 6.13
N GLY A 218 8.80 32.85 5.96
CA GLY A 218 8.08 31.88 5.15
C GLY A 218 8.50 31.97 3.69
N ALA A 219 9.55 31.25 3.32
CA ALA A 219 9.94 31.06 1.93
C ALA A 219 8.91 30.12 1.26
N PRO A 220 8.21 30.52 0.19
CA PRO A 220 7.12 29.76 -0.42
C PRO A 220 7.54 28.40 -1.05
N GLY A 221 8.82 28.02 -0.98
CA GLY A 221 9.36 26.77 -1.52
C GLY A 221 9.38 25.57 -0.56
N SER A 222 9.46 25.79 0.76
CA SER A 222 9.62 24.70 1.76
C SER A 222 8.37 23.83 1.89
N ASP A 223 7.19 24.43 1.78
CA ASP A 223 5.91 23.72 1.91
C ASP A 223 5.70 22.70 0.77
N ARG A 224 6.22 23.00 -0.42
CA ARG A 224 6.07 22.14 -1.61
C ARG A 224 6.92 20.87 -1.51
N THR A 225 8.14 20.98 -0.99
CA THR A 225 9.03 19.82 -0.79
C THR A 225 8.54 18.91 0.32
N ASP A 226 7.97 19.49 1.37
CA ASP A 226 7.39 18.74 2.49
C ASP A 226 6.13 17.97 2.09
N LEU A 227 5.24 18.59 1.31
CA LEU A 227 4.06 17.92 0.76
C LEU A 227 4.45 16.75 -0.16
N ALA A 228 5.46 16.94 -1.02
CA ALA A 228 5.94 15.88 -1.91
C ALA A 228 6.54 14.69 -1.13
N TYR A 229 7.28 14.96 -0.05
CA TYR A 229 7.79 13.93 0.86
C TYR A 229 6.64 13.16 1.53
N ASP A 230 5.66 13.88 2.10
CA ASP A 230 4.55 13.27 2.83
C ASP A 230 3.68 12.39 1.90
N LEU A 231 3.42 12.84 0.68
CA LEU A 231 2.70 12.06 -0.34
C LEU A 231 3.47 10.81 -0.77
N ALA A 232 4.78 10.91 -1.01
CA ALA A 232 5.61 9.76 -1.35
C ALA A 232 5.66 8.76 -0.19
N ALA A 233 5.82 9.25 1.04
CA ALA A 233 5.84 8.44 2.25
C ALA A 233 4.50 7.76 2.55
N ALA A 234 3.37 8.38 2.20
CA ALA A 234 2.05 7.75 2.30
C ALA A 234 1.89 6.62 1.28
N ARG A 235 2.33 6.84 0.03
CA ARG A 235 2.27 5.84 -1.05
C ARG A 235 3.14 4.62 -0.76
N THR A 236 4.37 4.80 -0.27
CA THR A 236 5.25 3.67 0.06
C THR A 236 4.71 2.85 1.25
N ARG A 237 4.16 3.51 2.27
CA ARG A 237 3.56 2.84 3.44
C ARG A 237 2.35 1.98 3.09
N ARG A 238 1.53 2.39 2.12
CA ARG A 238 0.34 1.63 1.70
C ARG A 238 0.66 0.22 1.20
N TRP A 239 1.84 0.01 0.64
CA TRP A 239 2.27 -1.29 0.12
C TRP A 239 2.92 -2.20 1.16
N ARG A 240 3.19 -1.69 2.38
CA ARG A 240 3.81 -2.48 3.44
C ARG A 240 2.92 -3.61 3.92
N THR A 241 1.66 -3.33 4.24
CA THR A 241 0.72 -4.34 4.73
C THR A 241 0.43 -5.44 3.71
N PRO A 242 0.10 -5.18 2.42
CA PRO A 242 -0.13 -6.26 1.47
C PRO A 242 1.14 -7.05 1.18
N ALA A 243 2.32 -6.42 1.09
CA ALA A 243 3.56 -7.15 0.83
C ALA A 243 3.99 -8.04 2.01
N THR A 244 3.79 -7.58 3.25
CA THR A 244 4.06 -8.38 4.45
C THR A 244 3.08 -9.55 4.57
N VAL A 245 1.78 -9.32 4.38
CA VAL A 245 0.77 -10.38 4.36
C VAL A 245 1.06 -11.40 3.26
N ALA A 246 1.37 -10.97 2.04
CA ALA A 246 1.72 -11.86 0.95
C ALA A 246 2.95 -12.74 1.26
N THR A 247 3.96 -12.17 1.93
CA THR A 247 5.16 -12.92 2.33
C THR A 247 4.86 -13.93 3.44
N LEU A 248 4.01 -13.57 4.41
CA LEU A 248 3.57 -14.48 5.48
C LEU A 248 2.72 -15.63 4.92
N LEU A 249 1.82 -15.34 3.98
CA LEU A 249 1.03 -16.36 3.30
C LEU A 249 1.91 -17.31 2.48
N LEU A 250 2.92 -16.78 1.78
CA LEU A 250 3.89 -17.59 1.05
C LEU A 250 4.68 -18.49 2.00
N ALA A 251 5.15 -17.95 3.14
CA ALA A 251 5.86 -18.74 4.14
C ALA A 251 4.97 -19.85 4.72
N ALA A 252 3.71 -19.55 5.04
CA ALA A 252 2.76 -20.54 5.54
C ALA A 252 2.48 -21.64 4.51
N ALA A 253 2.31 -21.27 3.24
CA ALA A 253 2.12 -22.21 2.15
C ALA A 253 3.36 -23.10 1.96
N ASP A 254 4.57 -22.53 1.98
CA ASP A 254 5.81 -23.29 1.83
C ASP A 254 6.00 -24.31 2.97
N MET A 255 5.75 -23.89 4.22
CA MET A 255 5.82 -24.78 5.38
C MET A 255 4.75 -25.88 5.32
N ALA A 256 3.53 -25.56 4.92
CA ALA A 256 2.44 -26.53 4.79
C ALA A 256 2.72 -27.55 3.68
N LEU A 257 3.23 -27.11 2.52
CA LEU A 257 3.60 -28.00 1.42
C LEU A 257 4.73 -28.94 1.83
N LEU A 258 5.76 -28.46 2.53
CA LEU A 258 6.85 -29.30 3.01
C LEU A 258 6.38 -30.32 4.07
N ALA A 259 5.51 -29.90 4.99
CA ALA A 259 5.01 -30.75 6.08
C ALA A 259 4.04 -31.84 5.61
N THR A 260 3.23 -31.55 4.58
CA THR A 260 2.21 -32.48 4.06
C THR A 260 2.71 -33.35 2.90
N TYR A 261 3.95 -33.13 2.44
CA TYR A 261 4.50 -33.87 1.30
C TYR A 261 4.72 -35.35 1.62
N ASN A 262 4.12 -36.23 0.81
CA ASN A 262 4.26 -37.67 0.94
C ASN A 262 5.52 -38.18 0.21
N HIS A 263 6.65 -38.20 0.90
CA HIS A 263 7.92 -38.70 0.33
C HIS A 263 7.89 -40.19 -0.03
N GLN A 264 7.02 -40.99 0.59
CA GLN A 264 6.92 -42.43 0.32
C GLN A 264 6.34 -42.73 -1.08
N ALA A 265 5.71 -41.76 -1.74
CA ALA A 265 5.25 -41.91 -3.13
C ALA A 265 6.41 -42.23 -4.09
N ASN A 266 7.60 -41.66 -3.84
CA ASN A 266 8.80 -41.89 -4.65
C ASN A 266 9.38 -43.30 -4.50
N ALA A 267 9.00 -44.08 -3.47
CA ALA A 267 9.47 -45.44 -3.29
C ALA A 267 9.03 -46.37 -4.43
N ARG A 268 7.92 -46.04 -5.11
CA ARG A 268 7.36 -46.82 -6.22
C ARG A 268 7.98 -46.45 -7.57
N ALA A 269 8.72 -45.35 -7.66
CA ALA A 269 9.31 -44.88 -8.90
C ALA A 269 10.50 -45.78 -9.32
N THR A 270 10.40 -46.41 -10.49
CA THR A 270 11.45 -47.28 -11.04
C THR A 270 12.32 -46.57 -12.08
N ARG A 271 11.81 -45.52 -12.70
CA ARG A 271 12.50 -44.68 -13.70
C ARG A 271 12.87 -43.34 -13.10
N LEU A 272 13.93 -42.73 -13.62
CA LEU A 272 14.36 -41.39 -13.21
C LEU A 272 13.34 -40.30 -13.59
N ALA A 273 12.65 -40.48 -14.72
CA ALA A 273 11.64 -39.52 -15.19
C ALA A 273 10.39 -39.48 -14.29
N ASP A 274 10.10 -40.58 -13.59
CA ASP A 274 8.94 -40.70 -12.69
C ASP A 274 9.27 -40.21 -11.27
N LEU A 275 10.50 -39.74 -11.04
CA LEU A 275 10.97 -39.32 -9.73
C LEU A 275 10.59 -37.87 -9.45
N ASP A 276 9.75 -37.64 -8.43
CA ASP A 276 9.44 -36.28 -7.99
C ASP A 276 10.57 -35.72 -7.11
N CYS A 277 11.27 -34.73 -7.65
CA CYS A 277 12.39 -34.06 -7.00
C CYS A 277 11.90 -32.84 -6.22
N PHE A 278 11.06 -33.08 -5.21
CA PHE A 278 10.33 -32.04 -4.45
C PHE A 278 11.21 -30.89 -3.96
N PHE A 279 12.37 -31.18 -3.36
CA PHE A 279 13.28 -30.14 -2.87
C PHE A 279 13.66 -29.13 -3.97
N TRP A 280 14.04 -29.62 -5.15
CA TRP A 280 14.49 -28.78 -6.26
C TRP A 280 13.34 -28.11 -7.02
N THR A 281 12.17 -28.74 -7.11
CA THR A 281 10.97 -28.10 -7.68
C THR A 281 10.52 -26.96 -6.77
N MET A 282 10.44 -27.21 -5.45
CA MET A 282 10.05 -26.21 -4.47
C MET A 282 11.05 -25.06 -4.39
N GLN A 283 12.36 -25.34 -4.45
CA GLN A 283 13.40 -24.31 -4.50
C GLN A 283 13.23 -23.37 -5.70
N ARG A 284 12.87 -23.92 -6.88
CA ARG A 284 12.62 -23.13 -8.08
C ARG A 284 11.38 -22.25 -7.95
N VAL A 285 10.27 -22.84 -7.51
CA VAL A 285 8.99 -22.13 -7.31
C VAL A 285 9.17 -21.01 -6.28
N ARG A 286 9.78 -21.31 -5.13
CA ARG A 286 10.04 -20.34 -4.06
C ARG A 286 10.90 -19.17 -4.55
N GLY A 287 11.96 -19.44 -5.30
CA GLY A 287 12.81 -18.42 -5.90
C GLY A 287 12.05 -17.51 -6.87
N LEU A 288 11.20 -18.10 -7.70
CA LEU A 288 10.39 -17.39 -8.71
C LEU A 288 9.36 -16.48 -8.03
N VAL A 289 8.59 -17.02 -7.07
CA VAL A 289 7.54 -16.25 -6.37
C VAL A 289 8.15 -15.12 -5.55
N SER A 290 9.25 -15.39 -4.82
CA SER A 290 9.96 -14.36 -4.05
C SER A 290 10.54 -13.27 -4.96
N GLY A 291 11.09 -13.66 -6.12
CA GLY A 291 11.60 -12.74 -7.13
C GLY A 291 10.53 -11.84 -7.73
N LEU A 292 9.38 -12.40 -8.08
CA LEU A 292 8.22 -11.64 -8.58
C LEU A 292 7.67 -10.68 -7.53
N LEU A 293 7.58 -11.10 -6.26
CA LEU A 293 7.09 -10.26 -5.18
C LEU A 293 8.01 -9.05 -4.95
N LEU A 294 9.31 -9.27 -4.82
CA LEU A 294 10.29 -8.19 -4.59
C LEU A 294 10.47 -7.30 -5.83
N GLY A 295 10.49 -7.88 -7.03
CA GLY A 295 10.57 -7.14 -8.28
C GLY A 295 9.33 -6.28 -8.53
N GLY A 296 8.14 -6.84 -8.29
CA GLY A 296 6.87 -6.13 -8.36
C GLY A 296 6.80 -4.98 -7.35
N LEU A 297 7.18 -5.22 -6.09
CA LEU A 297 7.26 -4.17 -5.07
C LEU A 297 8.25 -3.07 -5.47
N GLY A 298 9.44 -3.43 -5.97
CA GLY A 298 10.43 -2.49 -6.47
C GLY A 298 9.89 -1.61 -7.60
N LEU A 299 9.18 -2.20 -8.57
CA LEU A 299 8.53 -1.46 -9.66
C LEU A 299 7.45 -0.51 -9.13
N LEU A 300 6.63 -0.95 -8.17
CA LEU A 300 5.59 -0.12 -7.56
C LEU A 300 6.17 1.07 -6.79
N LEU A 301 7.25 0.85 -6.03
CA LEU A 301 7.97 1.89 -5.30
C LEU A 301 8.67 2.86 -6.26
N TYR A 302 9.28 2.35 -7.33
CA TYR A 302 9.86 3.19 -8.37
C TYR A 302 8.80 4.11 -8.98
N CYS A 303 7.64 3.57 -9.37
CA CYS A 303 6.53 4.36 -9.89
C CYS A 303 5.99 5.39 -8.87
N ALA A 304 5.97 5.03 -7.57
CA ALA A 304 5.52 5.92 -6.50
C ALA A 304 6.45 7.13 -6.30
N VAL A 305 7.78 6.91 -6.36
CA VAL A 305 8.82 7.92 -6.10
C VAL A 305 9.16 8.75 -7.34
N SER A 306 9.31 8.10 -8.50
CA SER A 306 9.66 8.78 -9.76
C SER A 306 8.55 9.69 -10.27
N GLY A 307 7.32 9.51 -9.78
CA GLY A 307 6.15 10.20 -10.33
C GLY A 307 6.03 9.95 -11.83
N TRP A 308 6.41 8.76 -12.31
CA TRP A 308 6.43 8.37 -13.72
C TRP A 308 5.04 7.94 -14.23
N ALA A 309 4.10 7.65 -13.32
CA ALA A 309 2.71 7.30 -13.63
C ALA A 309 1.78 8.41 -14.21
N PRO A 310 2.00 9.74 -14.07
CA PRO A 310 1.10 10.76 -14.58
C PRO A 310 1.22 11.05 -16.08
N ASN A 311 2.30 10.64 -16.77
CA ASN A 311 2.53 10.98 -18.18
C ASN A 311 2.26 9.84 -19.18
N ARG A 312 1.80 8.67 -18.72
CA ARG A 312 1.35 7.58 -19.61
C ARG A 312 -0.16 7.39 -19.52
N PRO A 313 -0.85 7.03 -20.61
CA PRO A 313 -2.27 6.69 -20.62
C PRO A 313 -2.51 5.29 -20.02
N ALA A 314 -1.84 4.95 -18.91
CA ALA A 314 -2.26 3.81 -18.12
C ALA A 314 -3.60 4.20 -17.49
N GLY A 315 -4.68 3.60 -17.97
CA GLY A 315 -6.05 4.05 -17.70
C GLY A 315 -6.36 4.30 -16.22
N PRO A 316 -7.35 5.15 -15.92
CA PRO A 316 -7.69 5.59 -14.56
C PRO A 316 -7.94 4.42 -13.60
N LEU A 317 -8.40 3.26 -14.11
CA LEU A 317 -8.61 2.02 -13.36
C LEU A 317 -7.32 1.39 -12.84
N LEU A 318 -6.27 1.31 -13.65
CA LEU A 318 -4.98 0.74 -13.21
C LEU A 318 -4.37 1.61 -12.11
N ARG A 319 -4.49 2.93 -12.25
CA ARG A 319 -4.01 3.90 -11.26
C ARG A 319 -4.81 3.81 -9.95
N LEU A 320 -6.13 3.65 -10.04
CA LEU A 320 -6.99 3.42 -8.87
C LEU A 320 -6.67 2.08 -8.21
N PHE A 321 -6.38 1.03 -8.98
CA PHE A 321 -6.06 -0.29 -8.45
C PHE A 321 -4.71 -0.31 -7.74
N LEU A 322 -3.65 0.24 -8.36
CA LEU A 322 -2.33 0.32 -7.75
C LEU A 322 -2.27 1.33 -6.60
N PHE A 323 -2.69 2.57 -6.83
CA PHE A 323 -2.45 3.66 -5.87
C PHE A 323 -3.68 4.01 -5.02
N GLY A 324 -4.82 3.38 -5.28
CA GLY A 324 -6.07 3.66 -4.57
C GLY A 324 -6.69 5.00 -4.98
N PRO A 325 -7.89 5.31 -4.48
CA PRO A 325 -8.22 6.71 -4.25
C PRO A 325 -7.11 7.30 -3.38
N LEU A 326 -6.71 8.56 -3.64
CA LEU A 326 -5.75 9.25 -2.77
C LEU A 326 -6.13 9.01 -1.29
N PRO A 327 -5.15 8.85 -0.38
CA PRO A 327 -5.46 8.60 1.03
C PRO A 327 -6.52 9.61 1.48
N ALA A 328 -7.59 9.10 2.11
CA ALA A 328 -8.63 9.94 2.68
C ALA A 328 -7.92 10.99 3.55
N GLU A 329 -8.18 12.26 3.26
CA GLU A 329 -7.55 13.40 3.93
C GLU A 329 -7.52 13.12 5.43
N SER A 330 -6.31 13.14 6.01
CA SER A 330 -6.17 12.93 7.45
C SER A 330 -7.06 13.94 8.19
N PRO A 331 -7.63 13.62 9.36
CA PRO A 331 -8.46 14.57 10.09
C PRO A 331 -7.73 15.89 10.35
N ALA A 332 -6.40 15.84 10.55
CA ALA A 332 -5.56 17.03 10.63
C ALA A 332 -5.55 17.82 9.31
N GLU A 333 -5.41 17.17 8.16
CA GLU A 333 -5.42 17.83 6.85
C GLU A 333 -6.78 18.48 6.55
N ARG A 334 -7.89 17.83 6.89
CA ARG A 334 -9.25 18.42 6.82
C ARG A 334 -9.40 19.65 7.70
N ILE A 335 -8.82 19.63 8.90
CA ILE A 335 -8.79 20.80 9.79
C ILE A 335 -7.93 21.90 9.17
N THR A 336 -6.80 21.57 8.55
CA THR A 336 -5.94 22.60 7.93
C THR A 336 -6.57 23.23 6.68
N THR A 337 -7.31 22.47 5.88
CA THR A 337 -8.00 23.00 4.69
C THR A 337 -9.15 23.90 5.09
N THR A 338 -9.96 23.50 6.08
CA THR A 338 -11.03 24.35 6.64
C THR A 338 -10.46 25.58 7.35
N ALA A 339 -9.36 25.45 8.10
CA ALA A 339 -8.69 26.57 8.74
C ALA A 339 -8.14 27.59 7.72
N ARG A 340 -7.57 27.13 6.61
CA ARG A 340 -7.13 28.01 5.52
C ARG A 340 -8.31 28.71 4.84
N ALA A 341 -9.40 27.99 4.58
CA ALA A 341 -10.62 28.58 4.05
C ALA A 341 -11.16 29.67 4.99
N LEU A 342 -11.22 29.38 6.29
CA LEU A 342 -11.64 30.34 7.32
C LEU A 342 -10.71 31.55 7.42
N ALA A 343 -9.40 31.37 7.26
CA ALA A 343 -8.46 32.48 7.22
C ALA A 343 -8.71 33.40 6.00
N THR A 344 -9.03 32.83 4.83
CA THR A 344 -9.36 33.63 3.64
C THR A 344 -10.70 34.33 3.74
N THR A 345 -11.70 33.74 4.39
CA THR A 345 -12.99 34.41 4.62
C THR A 345 -12.83 35.53 5.66
N ARG A 346 -12.07 35.29 6.73
CA ARG A 346 -11.74 36.31 7.73
C ARG A 346 -11.01 37.51 7.11
N SER A 347 -10.05 37.29 6.20
CA SER A 347 -9.36 38.41 5.55
C SER A 347 -10.29 39.23 4.66
N ARG A 348 -11.21 38.58 3.93
CA ARG A 348 -12.25 39.25 3.13
C ARG A 348 -13.22 40.05 3.99
N LEU A 349 -13.65 39.50 5.13
CA LEU A 349 -14.52 40.20 6.08
C LEU A 349 -13.82 41.42 6.67
N ASN A 350 -12.55 41.30 7.06
CA ASN A 350 -11.75 42.43 7.53
C ASN A 350 -11.60 43.51 6.44
N ALA A 351 -11.35 43.13 5.19
CA ALA A 351 -11.27 44.08 4.08
C ALA A 351 -12.61 44.80 3.86
N ALA A 352 -13.73 44.07 3.87
CA ALA A 352 -15.07 44.65 3.77
C ALA A 352 -15.38 45.59 4.94
N ALA A 353 -14.96 45.24 6.16
CA ALA A 353 -15.12 46.09 7.34
C ALA A 353 -14.29 47.37 7.23
N ILE A 354 -13.07 47.31 6.70
CA ILE A 354 -12.24 48.50 6.43
C ILE A 354 -12.95 49.38 5.40
N VAL A 355 -13.39 48.82 4.27
CA VAL A 355 -14.10 49.57 3.22
C VAL A 355 -15.37 50.24 3.76
N LYS A 356 -16.16 49.52 4.56
CA LYS A 356 -17.35 50.08 5.22
C LYS A 356 -16.99 51.23 6.16
N ASN A 357 -15.96 51.06 7.00
CA ASN A 357 -15.49 52.11 7.90
C ASN A 357 -14.96 53.33 7.14
N THR A 358 -14.23 53.14 6.04
CA THR A 358 -13.74 54.25 5.22
C THR A 358 -14.89 54.97 4.53
N ALA A 359 -15.87 54.25 3.98
CA ALA A 359 -17.05 54.84 3.34
C ALA A 359 -17.92 55.61 4.34
N LEU A 360 -18.03 55.15 5.59
CA LEU A 360 -18.74 55.85 6.65
C LEU A 360 -17.98 57.06 7.21
N ARG A 361 -16.65 57.11 7.08
CA ARG A 361 -15.84 58.25 7.53
C ARG A 361 -15.77 59.37 6.49
N ASP A 362 -15.80 59.03 5.21
CA ASP A 362 -15.86 60.00 4.11
C ASP A 362 -17.26 60.60 3.98
N VAL A 363 -17.34 61.93 3.84
CA VAL A 363 -18.62 62.65 3.80
C VAL A 363 -19.38 62.41 2.50
N GLU A 364 -18.68 62.38 1.38
CA GLU A 364 -19.28 62.19 0.06
C GLU A 364 -19.78 60.76 -0.13
N LEU A 365 -18.94 59.76 0.23
CA LEU A 365 -19.30 58.35 0.11
C LEU A 365 -20.45 57.97 1.04
N ARG A 366 -20.48 58.53 2.26
CA ARG A 366 -21.60 58.32 3.19
C ARG A 366 -22.90 58.87 2.63
N ALA A 367 -22.89 60.09 2.08
CA ALA A 367 -24.08 60.69 1.49
C ALA A 367 -24.60 59.87 0.30
N ARG A 368 -23.72 59.40 -0.59
CA ARG A 368 -24.10 58.51 -1.70
C ARG A 368 -24.66 57.17 -1.22
N THR A 369 -24.05 56.57 -0.20
CA THR A 369 -24.52 55.30 0.38
C THR A 369 -25.90 55.46 1.02
N GLN A 370 -26.12 56.55 1.77
CA GLN A 370 -27.42 56.87 2.35
C GLN A 370 -28.48 57.15 1.29
N ALA A 371 -28.15 57.91 0.25
CA ALA A 371 -29.05 58.18 -0.87
C ALA A 371 -29.44 56.89 -1.63
N TYR A 372 -28.47 55.98 -1.83
CA TYR A 372 -28.73 54.67 -2.42
C TYR A 372 -29.71 53.86 -1.57
N TRP A 373 -29.44 53.69 -0.27
CA TRP A 373 -30.35 52.92 0.60
C TRP A 373 -31.72 53.59 0.76
N ALA A 374 -31.79 54.91 0.83
CA ALA A 374 -33.07 55.63 0.86
C ALA A 374 -33.88 55.41 -0.42
N ARG A 375 -33.21 55.41 -1.59
CA ARG A 375 -33.85 55.07 -2.86
C ARG A 375 -34.31 53.62 -2.91
N GLU A 376 -33.48 52.68 -2.45
CA GLU A 376 -33.84 51.26 -2.43
C GLU A 376 -35.05 51.01 -1.52
N VAL A 377 -35.08 51.60 -0.33
CA VAL A 377 -36.24 51.51 0.58
C VAL A 377 -37.48 52.14 -0.04
N ALA A 378 -37.37 53.28 -0.73
CA ALA A 378 -38.48 53.88 -1.44
C ALA A 378 -39.00 52.99 -2.58
N LEU A 379 -38.10 52.38 -3.37
CA LEU A 379 -38.45 51.45 -4.43
C LEU A 379 -39.10 50.17 -3.89
N VAL A 380 -38.60 49.63 -2.78
CA VAL A 380 -39.21 48.47 -2.11
C VAL A 380 -40.59 48.84 -1.57
N ALA A 381 -40.75 50.02 -0.98
CA ALA A 381 -42.05 50.50 -0.51
C ALA A 381 -43.06 50.65 -1.65
N GLU A 382 -42.66 51.25 -2.77
CA GLU A 382 -43.47 51.37 -3.99
C GLU A 382 -43.83 49.98 -4.55
N ALA A 383 -42.87 49.05 -4.60
CA ALA A 383 -43.13 47.67 -5.00
C ALA A 383 -44.07 46.94 -4.03
N MET A 384 -44.04 47.26 -2.73
CA MET A 384 -44.98 46.73 -1.74
C MET A 384 -46.38 47.34 -1.84
N GLU A 385 -46.59 48.43 -2.58
CA GLU A 385 -47.93 48.97 -2.88
C GLU A 385 -48.62 48.21 -4.03
N GLU A 386 -47.86 47.47 -4.84
CA GLU A 386 -48.39 46.66 -5.92
C GLU A 386 -49.19 45.47 -5.37
N ARG A 387 -50.46 45.36 -5.79
CA ARG A 387 -51.39 44.33 -5.29
C ARG A 387 -50.85 42.91 -5.47
N ASP A 388 -50.22 42.63 -6.62
CA ASP A 388 -49.66 41.33 -6.95
C ASP A 388 -48.53 40.93 -5.99
N VAL A 389 -47.73 41.89 -5.51
CA VAL A 389 -46.64 41.66 -4.54
C VAL A 389 -47.21 41.40 -3.15
N ILE A 390 -48.22 42.16 -2.73
CA ILE A 390 -48.90 41.95 -1.44
C ILE A 390 -49.56 40.57 -1.40
N GLU A 391 -50.28 40.19 -2.45
CA GLU A 391 -50.93 38.87 -2.58
C GLU A 391 -49.89 37.74 -2.59
N GLY A 392 -48.77 37.93 -3.30
CA GLY A 392 -47.65 36.98 -3.30
C GLY A 392 -46.96 36.83 -1.95
N ILE A 393 -46.78 37.92 -1.19
CA ILE A 393 -46.24 37.87 0.18
C ILE A 393 -47.23 37.19 1.12
N ASN A 394 -48.52 37.49 1.03
CA ASN A 394 -49.53 36.88 1.88
C ASN A 394 -49.67 35.38 1.60
N ASP A 395 -49.64 34.96 0.33
CA ASP A 395 -49.57 33.54 -0.04
C ASP A 395 -48.30 32.86 0.50
N ALA A 396 -47.15 33.53 0.42
CA ALA A 396 -45.91 33.00 1.00
C ALA A 396 -45.99 32.85 2.52
N LEU A 397 -46.57 33.81 3.23
CA LEU A 397 -46.75 33.77 4.69
C LEU A 397 -47.78 32.73 5.13
N GLU A 398 -48.86 32.54 4.39
CA GLU A 398 -49.91 31.57 4.73
C GLU A 398 -49.50 30.13 4.38
N ASN A 399 -48.84 29.92 3.23
CA ASN A 399 -48.66 28.58 2.67
C ASN A 399 -47.21 28.08 2.64
N ARG A 400 -46.19 28.94 2.73
CA ARG A 400 -44.79 28.56 2.46
C ARG A 400 -43.78 28.89 3.56
N LEU A 401 -44.07 29.88 4.39
CA LEU A 401 -43.16 30.38 5.42
C LEU A 401 -43.71 30.05 6.80
N ASP A 402 -42.98 29.24 7.57
CA ASP A 402 -43.29 29.00 8.98
C ASP A 402 -42.67 30.12 9.83
N MET A 403 -43.50 31.09 10.24
CA MET A 403 -43.06 32.24 11.03
C MET A 403 -42.37 31.81 12.34
N ARG A 404 -42.81 30.71 12.97
CA ARG A 404 -42.21 30.22 14.21
C ARG A 404 -40.81 29.67 13.98
N GLN A 405 -40.57 29.04 12.84
CA GLN A 405 -39.25 28.57 12.47
C GLN A 405 -38.28 29.74 12.24
N ILE A 406 -38.76 30.81 11.59
CA ILE A 406 -37.95 32.03 11.36
C ILE A 406 -37.62 32.72 12.69
N GLU A 407 -38.58 32.83 13.61
CA GLU A 407 -38.35 33.37 14.96
C GLU A 407 -37.32 32.53 15.73
N HIS A 408 -37.43 31.20 15.67
CA HIS A 408 -36.48 30.30 16.31
C HIS A 408 -35.07 30.42 15.70
N ASP A 409 -34.96 30.45 14.37
CA ASP A 409 -33.68 30.61 13.67
C ASP A 409 -33.03 31.96 13.99
N ALA A 410 -33.84 33.02 14.16
CA ALA A 410 -33.38 34.34 14.58
C ALA A 410 -32.86 34.32 16.02
N ASP A 411 -33.57 33.69 16.96
CA ASP A 411 -33.11 33.53 18.35
C ASP A 411 -31.79 32.76 18.42
N VAL A 412 -31.68 31.66 17.67
CA VAL A 412 -30.45 30.87 17.57
C VAL A 412 -29.31 31.71 16.97
N TYR A 413 -29.58 32.51 15.93
CA TYR A 413 -28.58 33.41 15.34
C TYR A 413 -28.10 34.44 16.36
N VAL A 414 -29.01 35.09 17.10
CA VAL A 414 -28.68 36.10 18.13
C VAL A 414 -27.84 35.48 19.25
N GLN A 415 -28.20 34.29 19.73
CA GLN A 415 -27.43 33.57 20.75
C GLN A 415 -26.01 33.21 20.29
N ASN A 416 -25.82 32.91 19.00
CA ASN A 416 -24.52 32.60 18.44
C ASN A 416 -23.64 33.83 18.20
N VAL A 417 -24.23 35.00 17.92
CA VAL A 417 -23.50 36.25 17.66
C VAL A 417 -23.18 37.00 18.95
N VAL A 418 -24.11 37.00 19.91
CA VAL A 418 -23.94 37.60 21.23
C VAL A 418 -23.93 36.47 22.25
N PRO A 419 -22.77 35.96 22.67
CA PRO A 419 -22.73 35.07 23.82
C PRO A 419 -23.23 35.86 25.02
N LEU A 420 -24.47 35.63 25.42
CA LEU A 420 -25.04 36.18 26.65
C LEU A 420 -24.13 35.71 27.79
N ARG A 421 -23.28 36.62 28.26
CA ARG A 421 -22.49 36.44 29.46
C ARG A 421 -23.48 36.22 30.59
N GLY A 422 -23.62 34.98 31.02
CA GLY A 422 -24.68 34.50 31.88
C GLY A 422 -25.02 35.45 33.02
N GLY A 423 -26.25 35.98 32.98
CA GLY A 423 -26.93 36.44 34.18
C GLY A 423 -27.35 35.21 34.97
N SER A 424 -26.55 34.85 35.97
CA SER A 424 -27.02 33.99 37.05
C SER A 424 -27.95 34.82 37.92
N GLU A 425 -29.20 35.02 37.49
CA GLU A 425 -30.25 35.33 38.45
C GLU A 425 -30.60 34.02 39.16
N ARG A 426 -29.91 33.83 40.30
CA ARG A 426 -30.41 32.96 41.36
C ARG A 426 -31.82 33.42 41.67
N SER A 427 -32.77 32.52 41.45
CA SER A 427 -34.07 32.58 42.07
C SER A 427 -33.86 32.45 43.59
N GLU A 428 -33.67 33.58 44.28
CA GLU A 428 -33.89 33.68 45.72
C GLU A 428 -35.40 33.71 45.97
N GLY A 429 -36.02 32.53 45.83
CA GLY A 429 -37.28 32.23 46.52
C GLY A 429 -36.97 31.99 47.99
N GLY A 430 -36.85 33.08 48.74
CA GLY A 430 -36.75 33.08 50.19
C GLY A 430 -38.06 32.60 50.80
N ASP A 431 -38.05 31.35 51.23
CA ASP A 431 -39.02 30.74 52.12
C ASP A 431 -38.83 31.35 53.52
N ALA A 432 -39.76 32.19 53.98
CA ALA A 432 -39.80 32.72 55.35
C ALA A 432 -41.24 33.11 55.77
N GLY A 433 -42.01 32.10 56.16
CA GLY A 433 -42.86 32.05 57.37
C GLY A 433 -43.96 33.09 57.62
N ALA A 434 -45.22 32.63 57.58
CA ALA A 434 -46.18 32.69 58.69
C ALA A 434 -47.36 31.74 58.43
#